data_AF-A0A935U336-F1
#
_entry.id   AF-A0A935U336-F1
#
_cell.length_a   1.000
_cell.length_b   1.000
_cell.length_c   1.000
_cell.angle_alpha   90.00
_cell.angle_beta   90.00
_cell.angle_gamma   90.00
#
_symmetry.space_group_name_H-M   'P 1'
#
loop_
_entity.id
_entity.type
_entity.pdbx_description
1 polymer ?
#
loop_
_entity_poly.entity_id
_entity_poly.type
_entity_poly.pdbx_seq_one_letter_code
_entity_poly.pdbx_strand_id
1 'polypeptide(L)'
;MAPSQRHTSPLALPALPGAALAILRGLSPSRARLGALGILLTAHALAHAAPKPSHPVLASATSAQPYDLVLGELGELAAPRSARQLVPQAPTTPGSSQLAHSRTIYLNKNGVTLQPAAVNDARQDRSTIATQPTIIPPWAVDATTWNATVTCLREIFAPFAVKIVTSDPGAELHLEAVFGGEPTLLGLPRTVAGVSPFTTSCSIIESSMVFVFTAALPVSARGVCEIMAQEIAHSYGLDHELLAADPMTYLPYEGKRWFQEQLAPCGEYTARPCGIGTSSCRAMQSSLLLLRQRLGVADAVPPQGSLITPLTGDSVGSTFTIEATATDNIAIAEVVFLLDGTALGSVAEPPYQLTVKNIAAGEHVLTAEFVDQGRNVLRATATITVEDSSTHGLLAGCHAAGDSTGPLPLLLAWLLPWWRTRRRQAPAR
;
A
#
# COMPACT_ATOMS: atom_id res chain seq x y z
N MET A 1 8.52 -9.36 58.94
CA MET A 1 8.56 -8.34 60.02
C MET A 1 8.91 -6.99 59.40
N ALA A 2 8.59 -5.89 60.08
CA ALA A 2 8.62 -4.50 59.58
C ALA A 2 8.76 -3.53 60.80
N PRO A 3 8.72 -2.19 60.66
CA PRO A 3 9.45 -1.29 59.73
C PRO A 3 10.05 -0.04 60.44
N SER A 4 10.86 0.78 59.74
CA SER A 4 11.16 2.21 60.06
C SER A 4 12.11 2.84 59.01
N GLN A 5 12.11 4.13 58.65
CA GLN A 5 11.17 5.27 58.77
C GLN A 5 11.33 6.18 57.52
N ARG A 6 10.25 6.62 56.86
CA ARG A 6 9.56 7.95 56.90
C ARG A 6 10.32 9.21 56.41
N HIS A 7 9.76 9.83 55.37
CA HIS A 7 9.20 11.20 55.34
C HIS A 7 8.09 11.19 54.24
N THR A 8 6.84 11.70 54.32
CA THR A 8 6.14 12.85 54.97
C THR A 8 6.41 14.21 54.30
N SER A 9 5.46 15.02 53.81
CA SER A 9 3.97 14.99 53.68
C SER A 9 3.54 16.16 52.71
N PRO A 10 2.27 16.63 52.64
CA PRO A 10 1.03 16.00 52.16
C PRO A 10 0.31 16.80 51.02
N LEU A 11 -0.89 16.35 50.59
CA LEU A 11 -1.82 17.12 49.73
C LEU A 11 -2.53 18.26 50.50
N ALA A 12 -3.03 19.28 49.77
CA ALA A 12 -4.19 20.08 50.18
C ALA A 12 -4.98 20.66 48.99
N LEU A 13 -6.29 20.40 48.97
CA LEU A 13 -7.36 21.20 48.34
C LEU A 13 -8.22 21.75 49.49
N PRO A 14 -8.81 22.97 49.41
CA PRO A 14 -10.27 23.00 49.30
C PRO A 14 -10.93 24.28 48.70
N ALA A 15 -12.25 24.16 48.49
CA ALA A 15 -13.31 25.16 48.68
C ALA A 15 -13.51 26.38 47.75
N LEU A 16 -14.72 26.42 47.17
CA LEU A 16 -15.47 27.66 46.86
C LEU A 16 -16.13 28.22 48.13
N PRO A 17 -16.42 29.53 48.18
CA PRO A 17 -17.79 29.92 48.55
C PRO A 17 -18.32 31.21 47.86
N GLY A 18 -19.64 31.43 47.99
CA GLY A 18 -20.21 32.78 48.10
C GLY A 18 -20.89 33.37 46.85
N ALA A 19 -22.22 33.46 46.90
CA ALA A 19 -23.00 34.34 46.02
C ALA A 19 -23.29 35.69 46.73
N ALA A 20 -23.46 36.76 45.96
CA ALA A 20 -23.93 38.06 46.45
C ALA A 20 -24.92 38.69 45.46
N LEU A 21 -25.94 39.40 45.97
CA LEU A 21 -27.10 39.86 45.22
C LEU A 21 -27.44 41.33 45.51
N ALA A 22 -27.34 42.21 44.50
CA ALA A 22 -27.96 43.53 44.43
C ALA A 22 -28.13 43.87 42.94
N ILE A 23 -29.28 44.24 42.37
CA ILE A 23 -30.44 45.06 42.79
C ILE A 23 -30.11 46.56 42.90
N LEU A 24 -30.41 47.30 41.82
CA LEU A 24 -31.27 48.50 41.75
C LEU A 24 -31.53 48.79 40.24
N ARG A 25 -32.80 48.84 39.78
CA ARG A 25 -33.55 50.07 39.42
C ARG A 25 -32.67 51.14 38.73
N GLY A 26 -32.86 51.54 37.47
CA GLY A 26 -33.91 51.25 36.45
C GLY A 26 -34.76 52.50 36.15
N LEU A 27 -35.13 52.75 34.88
CA LEU A 27 -36.05 53.84 34.48
C LEU A 27 -36.67 53.65 33.07
N SER A 28 -37.97 53.92 32.99
CA SER A 28 -38.85 54.04 31.81
C SER A 28 -40.14 54.76 32.32
N PRO A 29 -41.13 55.23 31.51
CA PRO A 29 -41.27 55.22 30.06
C PRO A 29 -41.76 56.58 29.46
N SER A 30 -42.03 56.61 28.15
CA SER A 30 -43.08 57.45 27.49
C SER A 30 -43.34 56.86 26.09
N ARG A 31 -44.52 56.38 25.64
CA ARG A 31 -45.97 56.74 25.73
C ARG A 31 -46.43 57.95 24.91
N ALA A 32 -46.84 57.71 23.65
CA ALA A 32 -48.02 58.31 22.98
C ALA A 32 -48.21 57.72 21.55
N ARG A 33 -49.40 57.58 20.95
CA ARG A 33 -50.78 57.47 21.49
C ARG A 33 -51.73 56.89 20.40
N LEU A 34 -52.70 56.08 20.83
CA LEU A 34 -54.08 55.92 20.33
C LEU A 34 -54.42 56.00 18.81
N GLY A 35 -55.06 54.95 18.32
CA GLY A 35 -55.96 54.96 17.16
C GLY A 35 -56.83 53.71 17.16
N ALA A 36 -58.08 53.81 17.62
CA ALA A 36 -58.93 52.64 17.88
C ALA A 36 -60.27 52.72 17.14
N LEU A 37 -60.70 51.60 16.57
CA LEU A 37 -62.10 51.30 16.33
C LEU A 37 -62.28 49.77 16.38
N GLY A 38 -63.32 49.30 17.07
CA GLY A 38 -63.62 47.87 17.21
C GLY A 38 -65.00 47.57 16.66
N ILE A 39 -65.12 46.47 15.90
CA ILE A 39 -66.39 45.84 15.54
C ILE A 39 -66.28 44.37 15.93
N LEU A 40 -67.27 43.89 16.68
CA LEU A 40 -67.45 42.50 17.05
C LEU A 40 -68.46 41.87 16.07
N LEU A 41 -68.12 40.80 15.36
CA LEU A 41 -69.13 39.88 14.84
C LEU A 41 -68.59 38.47 14.56
N THR A 42 -69.34 37.48 15.04
CA THR A 42 -69.45 36.06 14.65
C THR A 42 -68.50 35.49 13.58
N ALA A 43 -67.79 34.43 13.95
CA ALA A 43 -67.11 33.55 12.99
C ALA A 43 -68.11 32.81 12.08
N HIS A 44 -67.73 32.64 10.80
CA HIS A 44 -68.24 31.61 9.89
C HIS A 44 -67.05 31.02 9.14
N ALA A 45 -66.89 29.69 9.17
CA ALA A 45 -65.74 29.01 8.60
C ALA A 45 -65.95 28.70 7.12
N LEU A 46 -65.36 29.50 6.23
CA LEU A 46 -65.25 29.21 4.79
C LEU A 46 -63.80 29.39 4.35
N ALA A 47 -63.02 28.31 4.37
CA ALA A 47 -61.64 28.32 3.94
C ALA A 47 -61.54 28.41 2.41
N HIS A 48 -61.31 29.61 1.88
CA HIS A 48 -60.86 29.80 0.50
C HIS A 48 -59.33 29.80 0.45
N ALA A 49 -58.77 28.96 -0.42
CA ALA A 49 -57.33 28.80 -0.54
C ALA A 49 -56.69 29.96 -1.31
N ALA A 50 -55.64 30.56 -0.76
CA ALA A 50 -54.71 31.37 -1.54
C ALA A 50 -53.81 30.45 -2.39
N PRO A 51 -53.61 30.72 -3.69
CA PRO A 51 -52.78 29.87 -4.53
C PRO A 51 -51.30 30.02 -4.16
N LYS A 52 -50.67 28.92 -3.72
CA LYS A 52 -49.19 28.82 -3.74
C LYS A 52 -48.70 28.80 -5.19
N PRO A 53 -47.51 29.36 -5.49
CA PRO A 53 -46.92 29.26 -6.81
C PRO A 53 -46.69 27.79 -7.18
N SER A 54 -47.24 27.37 -8.31
CA SER A 54 -47.15 25.99 -8.81
C SER A 54 -45.80 25.76 -9.47
N HIS A 55 -44.86 25.15 -8.74
CA HIS A 55 -43.74 24.47 -9.38
C HIS A 55 -44.28 23.34 -10.28
N PRO A 56 -43.74 23.15 -11.50
CA PRO A 56 -44.22 22.12 -12.41
C PRO A 56 -43.91 20.73 -11.86
N VAL A 57 -44.95 19.95 -11.56
CA VAL A 57 -44.82 18.52 -11.28
C VAL A 57 -44.57 17.81 -12.61
N LEU A 58 -43.37 17.26 -12.77
CA LEU A 58 -42.96 16.49 -13.94
C LEU A 58 -42.29 15.18 -13.51
N ALA A 59 -42.62 14.11 -14.24
CA ALA A 59 -42.00 12.79 -14.21
C ALA A 59 -41.95 12.05 -12.86
N SER A 60 -42.96 11.20 -12.68
CA SER A 60 -42.90 9.84 -12.13
C SER A 60 -41.50 9.21 -11.98
N ALA A 61 -41.32 8.46 -10.88
CA ALA A 61 -40.08 7.74 -10.60
C ALA A 61 -39.67 6.75 -11.71
N THR A 62 -38.61 7.06 -12.44
CA THR A 62 -37.92 6.17 -13.37
C THR A 62 -36.60 5.72 -12.77
N SER A 63 -36.43 4.40 -12.59
CA SER A 63 -35.16 3.69 -12.29
C SER A 63 -34.17 4.41 -11.37
N ALA A 64 -34.10 3.97 -10.11
CA ALA A 64 -32.98 4.31 -9.22
C ALA A 64 -31.66 4.02 -9.95
N GLN A 65 -30.84 5.06 -10.15
CA GLN A 65 -29.62 4.92 -10.92
C GLN A 65 -28.62 4.04 -10.14
N PRO A 66 -27.91 3.10 -10.80
CA PRO A 66 -26.90 2.27 -10.13
C PRO A 66 -25.64 3.07 -9.73
N TYR A 67 -25.56 4.35 -10.14
CA TYR A 67 -24.54 5.30 -9.74
C TYR A 67 -25.10 6.25 -8.70
N ASP A 68 -24.41 6.39 -7.57
CA ASP A 68 -24.45 7.67 -6.86
C ASP A 68 -23.53 8.59 -7.66
N LEU A 69 -24.11 9.25 -8.65
CA LEU A 69 -23.38 10.12 -9.54
C LEU A 69 -23.10 11.39 -8.75
N VAL A 70 -21.95 11.42 -8.09
CA VAL A 70 -21.47 12.45 -7.18
C VAL A 70 -21.23 13.77 -7.93
N LEU A 71 -22.35 14.41 -8.29
CA LEU A 71 -22.40 15.68 -8.94
C LEU A 71 -22.08 16.76 -7.90
N GLY A 72 -20.87 17.31 -7.98
CA GLY A 72 -20.64 18.67 -7.48
C GLY A 72 -21.69 19.61 -8.07
N GLU A 73 -22.09 20.65 -7.33
CA GLU A 73 -23.22 21.48 -7.75
C GLU A 73 -22.99 22.21 -9.09
N LEU A 74 -24.07 22.78 -9.62
CA LEU A 74 -24.10 23.48 -10.90
C LEU A 74 -23.49 24.89 -10.79
N GLY A 75 -22.18 24.94 -10.53
CA GLY A 75 -21.35 26.14 -10.53
C GLY A 75 -19.93 25.82 -10.98
N GLU A 76 -19.48 26.53 -12.01
CA GLU A 76 -18.12 26.59 -12.57
C GLU A 76 -17.47 25.28 -13.08
N LEU A 77 -16.93 25.34 -14.31
CA LEU A 77 -16.28 24.24 -15.03
C LEU A 77 -14.78 24.12 -14.68
N ALA A 78 -14.41 24.45 -13.43
CA ALA A 78 -13.01 24.68 -13.05
C ALA A 78 -12.26 23.43 -12.54
N ALA A 79 -12.97 22.40 -12.05
CA ALA A 79 -12.38 21.21 -11.44
C ALA A 79 -12.95 19.90 -12.01
N PRO A 80 -12.12 18.86 -12.21
CA PRO A 80 -12.58 17.53 -12.57
C PRO A 80 -13.39 16.89 -11.42
N ARG A 81 -14.33 16.01 -11.77
CA ARG A 81 -15.29 15.39 -10.84
C ARG A 81 -15.24 13.88 -10.99
N SER A 82 -15.44 13.12 -9.93
CA SER A 82 -15.55 11.66 -9.99
C SER A 82 -16.92 11.16 -9.59
N ALA A 83 -17.27 9.96 -10.04
CA ALA A 83 -18.51 9.27 -9.71
C ALA A 83 -18.22 8.00 -8.91
N ARG A 84 -19.17 7.56 -8.09
CA ARG A 84 -19.08 6.26 -7.39
C ARG A 84 -20.25 5.38 -7.80
N GLN A 85 -19.94 4.21 -8.36
CA GLN A 85 -20.99 3.22 -8.60
C GLN A 85 -21.32 2.52 -7.29
N LEU A 86 -22.58 2.54 -6.89
CA LEU A 86 -23.03 1.74 -5.77
C LEU A 86 -23.13 0.28 -6.21
N VAL A 87 -22.24 -0.57 -5.71
CA VAL A 87 -22.29 -2.01 -5.94
C VAL A 87 -22.84 -2.76 -4.72
N PRO A 88 -23.49 -3.92 -4.90
CA PRO A 88 -23.85 -4.79 -3.79
C PRO A 88 -22.62 -5.17 -2.95
N GLN A 89 -22.80 -5.23 -1.63
CA GLN A 89 -21.76 -5.70 -0.73
C GLN A 89 -21.44 -7.17 -1.05
N ALA A 90 -20.17 -7.48 -1.34
CA ALA A 90 -19.71 -8.88 -1.37
C ALA A 90 -19.96 -9.54 0.00
N PRO A 91 -20.33 -10.83 0.08
CA PRO A 91 -20.73 -11.47 1.34
C PRO A 91 -19.56 -11.60 2.33
N THR A 92 -19.29 -10.53 3.10
CA THR A 92 -18.23 -10.45 4.11
C THR A 92 -18.69 -11.01 5.45
N THR A 93 -17.86 -11.84 6.10
CA THR A 93 -18.03 -12.21 7.50
C THR A 93 -17.99 -10.94 8.39
N PRO A 94 -18.99 -10.68 9.25
CA PRO A 94 -18.97 -9.51 10.12
C PRO A 94 -17.78 -9.52 11.09
N GLY A 95 -17.13 -8.36 11.25
CA GLY A 95 -16.11 -8.14 12.28
C GLY A 95 -14.64 -8.31 11.84
N SER A 96 -14.35 -8.71 10.60
CA SER A 96 -12.97 -8.74 10.10
C SER A 96 -12.42 -7.32 9.87
N SER A 97 -11.33 -6.97 10.55
CA SER A 97 -10.43 -5.89 10.13
C SER A 97 -9.63 -6.36 8.91
N GLN A 98 -10.34 -6.64 7.82
CA GLN A 98 -9.78 -7.33 6.67
C GLN A 98 -8.77 -6.44 5.95
N LEU A 99 -7.53 -6.93 5.86
CA LEU A 99 -6.57 -6.58 4.83
C LEU A 99 -7.07 -7.12 3.50
N ALA A 100 -6.77 -6.44 2.40
CA ALA A 100 -7.06 -6.92 1.05
C ALA A 100 -6.21 -8.16 0.73
N HIS A 101 -6.82 -9.16 0.11
CA HIS A 101 -6.15 -10.40 -0.28
C HIS A 101 -5.15 -10.12 -1.41
N SER A 102 -5.50 -9.21 -2.33
CA SER A 102 -4.52 -8.59 -3.23
C SER A 102 -4.16 -7.17 -2.82
N ARG A 103 -2.86 -6.89 -2.94
CA ARG A 103 -2.26 -5.56 -2.83
C ARG A 103 -1.53 -5.18 -4.13
N THR A 104 -1.81 -5.88 -5.22
CA THR A 104 -1.31 -5.56 -6.57
C THR A 104 -2.25 -4.55 -7.25
N ILE A 105 -1.69 -3.46 -7.75
CA ILE A 105 -2.41 -2.45 -8.54
C ILE A 105 -1.77 -2.41 -9.93
N TYR A 106 -2.55 -2.78 -10.95
CA TYR A 106 -2.13 -2.71 -12.36
C TYR A 106 -2.58 -1.38 -12.98
N LEU A 107 -1.63 -0.62 -13.52
CA LEU A 107 -1.87 0.66 -14.20
C LEU A 107 -2.00 0.42 -15.72
N ASN A 108 -3.22 0.21 -16.22
CA ASN A 108 -3.48 -0.06 -17.64
C ASN A 108 -3.78 1.23 -18.42
N LYS A 109 -2.80 1.71 -19.22
CA LYS A 109 -3.02 2.77 -20.22
C LYS A 109 -3.25 2.27 -21.66
N ASN A 110 -3.27 0.96 -21.87
CA ASN A 110 -3.27 0.33 -23.19
C ASN A 110 -4.69 0.06 -23.72
N GLY A 111 -5.72 0.35 -22.92
CA GLY A 111 -7.12 0.09 -23.23
C GLY A 111 -7.58 -1.29 -22.75
N VAL A 112 -8.89 -1.52 -22.76
CA VAL A 112 -9.54 -2.73 -22.22
C VAL A 112 -10.90 -2.97 -22.91
N THR A 113 -11.34 -4.23 -23.03
CA THR A 113 -12.63 -4.58 -23.67
C THR A 113 -13.61 -5.12 -22.63
N LEU A 114 -14.16 -4.19 -21.86
CA LEU A 114 -15.00 -4.46 -20.70
C LEU A 114 -16.21 -5.33 -21.03
N GLN A 115 -16.45 -6.33 -20.20
CA GLN A 115 -17.68 -7.12 -20.19
C GLN A 115 -18.56 -6.72 -19.00
N PRO A 116 -19.89 -6.58 -19.18
CA PRO A 116 -20.80 -6.27 -18.09
C PRO A 116 -20.90 -7.41 -17.08
N ALA A 117 -20.87 -7.11 -15.79
CA ALA A 117 -20.93 -8.11 -14.72
C ALA A 117 -21.64 -7.62 -13.46
N ALA A 118 -22.14 -8.57 -12.65
CA ALA A 118 -22.75 -8.27 -11.35
C ALA A 118 -21.72 -8.09 -10.21
N VAL A 119 -20.46 -8.46 -10.46
CA VAL A 119 -19.29 -8.35 -9.57
C VAL A 119 -18.08 -8.04 -10.46
N ASN A 120 -17.15 -7.22 -10.00
CA ASN A 120 -15.93 -6.91 -10.75
C ASN A 120 -14.95 -8.09 -10.74
N ASP A 121 -14.27 -8.32 -11.86
CA ASP A 121 -13.14 -9.25 -11.98
C ASP A 121 -12.17 -8.75 -13.05
N ALA A 122 -11.21 -7.92 -12.63
CA ALA A 122 -10.14 -7.38 -13.48
C ALA A 122 -9.43 -8.44 -14.34
N ARG A 123 -9.24 -9.67 -13.83
CA ARG A 123 -8.57 -10.79 -14.54
C ARG A 123 -9.37 -11.32 -15.75
N GLN A 124 -10.53 -10.73 -16.04
CA GLN A 124 -11.46 -11.14 -17.10
C GLN A 124 -12.07 -9.93 -17.85
N ASP A 125 -11.54 -8.71 -17.68
CA ASP A 125 -12.14 -7.45 -18.15
C ASP A 125 -13.57 -7.21 -17.61
N ARG A 126 -13.97 -7.79 -16.48
CA ARG A 126 -15.37 -7.77 -16.01
C ARG A 126 -15.63 -6.62 -15.05
N SER A 127 -16.48 -5.68 -15.44
CA SER A 127 -16.84 -4.53 -14.60
C SER A 127 -18.34 -4.44 -14.32
N THR A 128 -18.68 -3.97 -13.12
CA THR A 128 -20.04 -3.54 -12.78
C THR A 128 -20.42 -2.22 -13.44
N ILE A 129 -19.45 -1.39 -13.82
CA ILE A 129 -19.65 -0.07 -14.45
C ILE A 129 -20.01 -0.23 -15.95
N ALA A 130 -19.57 -1.31 -16.58
CA ALA A 130 -20.02 -1.66 -17.91
C ALA A 130 -21.47 -2.19 -17.87
N THR A 131 -22.40 -1.50 -18.55
CA THR A 131 -23.79 -1.96 -18.75
C THR A 131 -23.97 -2.79 -20.02
N GLN A 132 -23.00 -2.73 -20.92
CA GLN A 132 -22.89 -3.46 -22.19
C GLN A 132 -21.40 -3.66 -22.52
N PRO A 133 -21.03 -4.61 -23.42
CA PRO A 133 -19.64 -4.78 -23.85
C PRO A 133 -19.08 -3.46 -24.41
N THR A 134 -17.99 -2.97 -23.82
CA THR A 134 -17.50 -1.60 -24.07
C THR A 134 -15.99 -1.56 -24.21
N ILE A 135 -15.49 -1.00 -25.32
CA ILE A 135 -14.05 -0.78 -25.53
C ILE A 135 -13.67 0.58 -24.93
N ILE A 136 -12.77 0.59 -23.94
CA ILE A 136 -12.09 1.79 -23.48
C ILE A 136 -10.80 1.93 -24.30
N PRO A 137 -10.63 2.98 -25.14
CA PRO A 137 -9.44 3.14 -25.96
C PRO A 137 -8.21 3.51 -25.10
N PRO A 138 -6.99 3.17 -25.55
CA PRO A 138 -5.75 3.52 -24.84
C PRO A 138 -5.60 5.02 -24.60
N TRP A 139 -4.97 5.37 -23.49
CA TRP A 139 -4.45 6.73 -23.30
C TRP A 139 -3.19 6.91 -24.16
N ALA A 140 -3.36 7.59 -25.30
CA ALA A 140 -2.27 7.94 -26.22
C ALA A 140 -1.41 9.08 -25.64
N VAL A 141 -0.51 8.71 -24.73
CA VAL A 141 0.39 9.62 -23.99
C VAL A 141 1.86 9.30 -24.26
N ASP A 142 2.72 10.32 -24.17
CA ASP A 142 4.16 10.15 -24.28
C ASP A 142 4.78 9.43 -23.06
N ALA A 143 5.98 8.89 -23.23
CA ALA A 143 6.66 8.11 -22.19
C ALA A 143 7.08 8.95 -20.95
N THR A 144 7.35 10.25 -21.11
CA THR A 144 7.74 11.12 -19.99
C THR A 144 6.53 11.40 -19.10
N THR A 145 5.40 11.78 -19.69
CA THR A 145 4.15 12.03 -18.97
C THR A 145 3.61 10.75 -18.34
N TRP A 146 3.67 9.60 -19.03
CA TRP A 146 3.32 8.30 -18.43
C TRP A 146 4.20 7.96 -17.23
N ASN A 147 5.53 8.03 -17.38
CA ASN A 147 6.46 7.74 -16.28
C ASN A 147 6.25 8.70 -15.10
N ALA A 148 5.90 9.96 -15.33
CA ALA A 148 5.55 10.90 -14.28
C ALA A 148 4.25 10.52 -13.54
N THR A 149 3.20 10.04 -14.24
CA THR A 149 1.97 9.54 -13.61
C THR A 149 2.23 8.27 -12.79
N VAL A 150 3.02 7.32 -13.32
CA VAL A 150 3.39 6.08 -12.63
C VAL A 150 4.24 6.37 -11.38
N THR A 151 5.23 7.27 -11.49
CA THR A 151 6.03 7.73 -10.34
C THR A 151 5.15 8.42 -9.30
N CYS A 152 4.24 9.30 -9.72
CA CYS A 152 3.32 9.97 -8.80
C CYS A 152 2.44 8.98 -8.02
N LEU A 153 1.86 7.96 -8.68
CA LEU A 153 1.08 6.93 -7.98
C LEU A 153 1.95 6.12 -7.01
N ARG A 154 3.20 5.81 -7.39
CA ARG A 154 4.17 5.19 -6.48
C ARG A 154 4.54 6.07 -5.29
N GLU A 155 4.69 7.38 -5.47
CA GLU A 155 4.86 8.31 -4.34
C GLU A 155 3.63 8.31 -3.42
N ILE A 156 2.41 8.40 -3.97
CA ILE A 156 1.17 8.53 -3.19
C ILE A 156 0.86 7.26 -2.37
N PHE A 157 1.16 6.08 -2.92
CA PHE A 157 0.93 4.80 -2.26
C PHE A 157 2.15 4.22 -1.52
N ALA A 158 3.30 4.91 -1.53
CA ALA A 158 4.51 4.51 -0.79
C ALA A 158 4.30 4.22 0.72
N PRO A 159 3.31 4.79 1.44
CA PRO A 159 3.06 4.43 2.85
C PRO A 159 2.45 3.04 3.08
N PHE A 160 2.07 2.30 2.03
CA PHE A 160 1.32 1.03 2.11
C PHE A 160 2.04 -0.12 1.40
N ALA A 161 1.81 -1.35 1.83
CA ALA A 161 2.46 -2.54 1.25
C ALA A 161 1.78 -2.99 -0.07
N VAL A 162 1.82 -2.14 -1.10
CA VAL A 162 1.25 -2.39 -2.43
C VAL A 162 2.28 -2.54 -3.56
N LYS A 163 1.99 -3.42 -4.51
CA LYS A 163 2.79 -3.74 -5.71
C LYS A 163 2.20 -3.00 -6.92
N ILE A 164 2.72 -1.81 -7.25
CA ILE A 164 2.27 -1.02 -8.43
C ILE A 164 3.01 -1.45 -9.70
N VAL A 165 2.29 -2.10 -10.61
CA VAL A 165 2.80 -2.62 -11.88
C VAL A 165 2.20 -1.91 -13.10
N THR A 166 2.93 -1.92 -14.21
CA THR A 166 2.56 -1.33 -15.50
C THR A 166 2.51 -2.35 -16.64
N SER A 167 2.70 -3.63 -16.29
CA SER A 167 2.46 -4.81 -17.13
C SER A 167 1.28 -5.59 -16.53
N ASP A 168 0.48 -6.19 -17.39
CA ASP A 168 -0.68 -7.02 -17.04
C ASP A 168 -0.29 -8.21 -16.13
N PRO A 169 -0.89 -8.36 -14.93
CA PRO A 169 -0.70 -9.53 -14.05
C PRO A 169 -1.41 -10.81 -14.53
N GLY A 170 -2.28 -10.70 -15.54
CA GLY A 170 -3.10 -11.78 -16.06
C GLY A 170 -3.99 -12.39 -14.98
N ALA A 171 -3.71 -13.63 -14.61
CA ALA A 171 -4.52 -14.39 -13.65
C ALA A 171 -4.20 -14.08 -12.15
N GLU A 172 -3.14 -13.34 -11.83
CA GLU A 172 -2.93 -12.84 -10.45
C GLU A 172 -4.12 -11.97 -10.03
N LEU A 173 -4.62 -12.15 -8.79
CA LEU A 173 -5.63 -11.24 -8.23
C LEU A 173 -5.03 -9.83 -8.12
N HIS A 174 -5.68 -8.82 -8.67
CA HIS A 174 -5.21 -7.43 -8.68
C HIS A 174 -6.38 -6.45 -8.80
N LEU A 175 -6.17 -5.19 -8.38
CA LEU A 175 -7.02 -4.07 -8.77
C LEU A 175 -6.48 -3.49 -10.08
N GLU A 176 -7.36 -3.23 -11.05
CA GLU A 176 -6.97 -2.59 -12.31
C GLU A 176 -7.41 -1.11 -12.33
N ALA A 177 -6.44 -0.25 -12.63
CA ALA A 177 -6.56 1.19 -12.77
C ALA A 177 -6.41 1.56 -14.26
N VAL A 178 -7.53 1.77 -14.93
CA VAL A 178 -7.64 1.97 -16.38
C VAL A 178 -7.57 3.46 -16.72
N PHE A 179 -6.63 3.82 -17.60
CA PHE A 179 -6.46 5.19 -18.12
C PHE A 179 -6.86 5.22 -19.59
N GLY A 180 -7.93 5.94 -19.92
CA GLY A 180 -8.36 6.08 -21.31
C GLY A 180 -9.81 6.49 -21.50
N GLY A 181 -10.16 6.84 -22.74
CA GLY A 181 -11.52 7.10 -23.17
C GLY A 181 -12.22 8.32 -22.57
N GLU A 182 -13.54 8.34 -22.78
CA GLU A 182 -14.50 9.38 -22.39
C GLU A 182 -15.54 8.75 -21.43
N PRO A 183 -16.03 9.45 -20.40
CA PRO A 183 -17.03 8.92 -19.46
C PRO A 183 -18.33 8.45 -20.15
N THR A 184 -18.67 9.08 -21.27
CA THR A 184 -19.86 8.76 -22.06
C THR A 184 -19.84 7.35 -22.66
N LEU A 185 -18.68 6.69 -22.76
CA LEU A 185 -18.59 5.28 -23.16
C LEU A 185 -19.28 4.35 -22.15
N LEU A 186 -19.26 4.71 -20.86
CA LEU A 186 -19.94 3.99 -19.76
C LEU A 186 -21.25 4.67 -19.34
N GLY A 187 -21.80 5.54 -20.20
CA GLY A 187 -23.05 6.28 -19.95
C GLY A 187 -22.94 7.44 -18.95
N LEU A 188 -21.74 7.80 -18.52
CA LEU A 188 -21.51 8.85 -17.53
C LEU A 188 -21.39 10.25 -18.20
N PRO A 189 -21.78 11.35 -17.51
CA PRO A 189 -21.66 12.71 -18.03
C PRO A 189 -20.21 13.10 -18.38
N ARG A 190 -20.03 13.94 -19.40
CA ARG A 190 -18.70 14.47 -19.85
C ARG A 190 -17.87 15.20 -18.79
N THR A 191 -18.49 15.60 -17.67
CA THR A 191 -17.79 16.22 -16.53
C THR A 191 -17.16 15.21 -15.57
N VAL A 192 -17.39 13.91 -15.77
CA VAL A 192 -16.81 12.84 -14.96
C VAL A 192 -15.42 12.50 -15.49
N ALA A 193 -14.41 12.74 -14.67
CA ALA A 193 -13.01 12.44 -14.93
C ALA A 193 -12.58 11.06 -14.39
N GLY A 194 -13.24 10.55 -13.35
CA GLY A 194 -12.95 9.22 -12.79
C GLY A 194 -14.19 8.51 -12.27
N VAL A 195 -14.13 7.18 -12.19
CA VAL A 195 -15.17 6.37 -11.54
C VAL A 195 -14.61 5.08 -10.92
N SER A 196 -15.08 4.77 -9.71
CA SER A 196 -14.84 3.51 -9.01
C SER A 196 -16.15 2.85 -8.54
N PRO A 197 -16.19 1.52 -8.44
CA PRO A 197 -17.11 0.80 -7.57
C PRO A 197 -16.97 1.23 -6.10
N PHE A 198 -18.07 1.19 -5.34
CA PHE A 198 -18.12 1.52 -3.90
C PHE A 198 -19.27 0.78 -3.20
N THR A 199 -19.10 0.33 -1.95
CA THR A 199 -20.16 -0.38 -1.19
C THR A 199 -20.80 0.50 -0.12
N THR A 200 -22.07 0.25 0.22
CA THR A 200 -22.76 0.90 1.37
C THR A 200 -22.04 0.69 2.71
N SER A 201 -21.32 -0.41 2.84
CA SER A 201 -20.54 -0.79 4.03
C SER A 201 -19.13 -0.19 4.09
N CYS A 202 -18.67 0.48 3.02
CA CYS A 202 -17.28 0.90 2.84
C CYS A 202 -16.27 -0.26 3.06
N SER A 203 -16.59 -1.40 2.45
CA SER A 203 -15.75 -2.61 2.41
C SER A 203 -14.73 -2.55 1.27
N ILE A 204 -13.70 -3.40 1.34
CA ILE A 204 -12.80 -3.64 0.20
C ILE A 204 -13.59 -4.29 -0.94
N ILE A 205 -13.29 -3.88 -2.17
CA ILE A 205 -13.74 -4.52 -3.40
C ILE A 205 -12.51 -5.19 -4.03
N GLU A 206 -12.38 -6.50 -3.79
CA GLU A 206 -11.36 -7.32 -4.45
C GLU A 206 -11.58 -7.38 -5.96
N SER A 207 -10.50 -7.49 -6.74
CA SER A 207 -10.54 -7.56 -8.20
C SER A 207 -11.26 -6.39 -8.90
N SER A 208 -11.33 -5.23 -8.24
CA SER A 208 -12.01 -4.02 -8.73
C SER A 208 -11.37 -3.48 -10.01
N MET A 209 -12.20 -2.85 -10.84
CA MET A 209 -11.77 -2.08 -12.01
C MET A 209 -12.18 -0.63 -11.82
N VAL A 210 -11.22 0.28 -11.85
CA VAL A 210 -11.42 1.73 -11.65
C VAL A 210 -10.88 2.50 -12.84
N PHE A 211 -11.48 3.65 -13.15
CA PHE A 211 -11.28 4.33 -14.44
C PHE A 211 -10.92 5.80 -14.26
N VAL A 212 -10.00 6.30 -15.08
CA VAL A 212 -9.77 7.73 -15.31
C VAL A 212 -9.88 8.04 -16.80
N PHE A 213 -10.85 8.88 -17.14
CA PHE A 213 -11.21 9.27 -18.50
C PHE A 213 -10.30 10.40 -18.98
N THR A 214 -9.14 10.03 -19.50
CA THR A 214 -8.07 10.98 -19.84
C THR A 214 -8.40 11.93 -21.00
N ALA A 215 -9.47 11.68 -21.76
CA ALA A 215 -10.01 12.64 -22.75
C ALA A 215 -10.81 13.79 -22.10
N ALA A 216 -11.40 13.57 -20.91
CA ALA A 216 -12.16 14.57 -20.17
C ALA A 216 -11.28 15.49 -19.28
N LEU A 217 -9.95 15.41 -19.41
CA LEU A 217 -8.99 15.98 -18.46
C LEU A 217 -7.92 16.88 -19.10
N PRO A 218 -7.50 17.96 -18.40
CA PRO A 218 -6.21 18.58 -18.69
C PRO A 218 -5.09 17.58 -18.35
N VAL A 219 -4.34 17.16 -19.38
CA VAL A 219 -3.44 15.98 -19.40
C VAL A 219 -2.17 16.06 -18.53
N SER A 220 -2.18 16.85 -17.46
CA SER A 220 -1.08 16.91 -16.50
C SER A 220 -0.91 15.56 -15.78
N ALA A 221 0.33 15.07 -15.74
CA ALA A 221 0.64 13.80 -15.06
C ALA A 221 0.20 13.78 -13.58
N ARG A 222 0.22 14.95 -12.92
CA ARG A 222 -0.19 15.13 -11.53
C ARG A 222 -1.71 15.09 -11.33
N GLY A 223 -2.49 15.77 -12.18
CA GLY A 223 -3.96 15.69 -12.10
C GLY A 223 -4.47 14.27 -12.35
N VAL A 224 -3.90 13.58 -13.34
CA VAL A 224 -4.28 12.20 -13.67
C VAL A 224 -3.95 11.20 -12.55
N CYS A 225 -2.80 11.34 -11.86
CA CYS A 225 -2.48 10.45 -10.74
C CYS A 225 -3.28 10.75 -9.46
N GLU A 226 -3.60 12.02 -9.15
CA GLU A 226 -4.38 12.35 -7.95
C GLU A 226 -5.82 11.81 -8.06
N ILE A 227 -6.45 11.95 -9.24
CA ILE A 227 -7.78 11.38 -9.51
C ILE A 227 -7.69 9.85 -9.47
N MET A 228 -6.70 9.23 -10.12
CA MET A 228 -6.58 7.77 -10.07
C MET A 228 -6.34 7.25 -8.64
N ALA A 229 -5.59 7.97 -7.80
CA ALA A 229 -5.42 7.62 -6.40
C ALA A 229 -6.75 7.66 -5.63
N GLN A 230 -7.62 8.62 -5.92
CA GLN A 230 -8.97 8.72 -5.36
C GLN A 230 -9.85 7.52 -5.80
N GLU A 231 -9.84 7.17 -7.08
CA GLU A 231 -10.64 6.02 -7.57
C GLU A 231 -10.15 4.69 -6.99
N ILE A 232 -8.83 4.46 -6.91
CA ILE A 232 -8.25 3.29 -6.24
C ILE A 232 -8.70 3.25 -4.76
N ALA A 233 -8.65 4.39 -4.07
CA ALA A 233 -9.02 4.50 -2.66
C ALA A 233 -10.53 4.26 -2.39
N HIS A 234 -11.42 4.63 -3.31
CA HIS A 234 -12.84 4.26 -3.26
C HIS A 234 -13.04 2.73 -3.20
N SER A 235 -12.26 1.96 -3.97
CA SER A 235 -12.31 0.48 -3.94
C SER A 235 -11.78 -0.13 -2.63
N TYR A 236 -11.06 0.63 -1.80
CA TYR A 236 -10.70 0.26 -0.42
C TYR A 236 -11.63 0.88 0.64
N GLY A 237 -12.73 1.50 0.21
CA GLY A 237 -13.80 2.02 1.07
C GLY A 237 -13.58 3.43 1.61
N LEU A 238 -12.71 4.24 1.01
CA LEU A 238 -12.61 5.68 1.32
C LEU A 238 -13.68 6.48 0.57
N ASP A 239 -14.39 7.32 1.32
CA ASP A 239 -15.29 8.33 0.78
C ASP A 239 -14.49 9.60 0.39
N HIS A 240 -15.14 10.60 -0.22
CA HIS A 240 -14.56 11.95 -0.24
C HIS A 240 -14.53 12.55 1.17
N GLU A 241 -13.58 13.44 1.44
CA GLU A 241 -13.43 14.17 2.70
C GLU A 241 -13.06 15.64 2.51
N LEU A 242 -13.41 16.47 3.49
CA LEU A 242 -13.16 17.92 3.46
C LEU A 242 -11.78 18.27 4.04
N LEU A 243 -10.73 17.70 3.46
CA LEU A 243 -9.34 17.96 3.84
C LEU A 243 -8.50 18.31 2.62
N ALA A 244 -8.25 19.60 2.42
CA ALA A 244 -7.65 20.14 1.18
C ALA A 244 -6.30 19.51 0.76
N ALA A 245 -5.50 18.97 1.67
CA ALA A 245 -4.22 18.32 1.36
C ALA A 245 -4.34 16.84 0.93
N ASP A 246 -5.54 16.25 0.99
CA ASP A 246 -5.79 14.84 0.68
C ASP A 246 -6.15 14.62 -0.82
N PRO A 247 -5.87 13.46 -1.43
CA PRO A 247 -6.41 13.07 -2.74
C PRO A 247 -7.94 12.94 -2.76
N MET A 248 -8.57 12.58 -1.63
CA MET A 248 -10.00 12.31 -1.53
C MET A 248 -10.89 13.56 -1.48
N THR A 249 -10.51 14.68 -2.11
CA THR A 249 -11.24 15.95 -1.93
C THR A 249 -11.35 16.79 -3.20
N TYR A 250 -12.45 17.55 -3.29
CA TYR A 250 -12.65 18.56 -4.32
C TYR A 250 -12.29 19.99 -3.86
N LEU A 251 -11.80 20.15 -2.62
CA LEU A 251 -11.34 21.44 -2.10
C LEU A 251 -10.06 21.92 -2.82
N PRO A 252 -9.95 23.23 -3.14
CA PRO A 252 -8.78 23.79 -3.80
C PRO A 252 -7.54 23.70 -2.90
N TYR A 253 -6.38 23.43 -3.51
CA TYR A 253 -5.11 23.25 -2.80
C TYR A 253 -3.92 23.59 -3.70
N GLU A 254 -2.93 24.28 -3.15
CA GLU A 254 -1.65 24.58 -3.82
C GLU A 254 -0.58 23.60 -3.33
N GLY A 255 -0.31 22.53 -4.08
CA GLY A 255 0.73 21.57 -3.76
C GLY A 255 0.50 20.17 -4.32
N LYS A 256 1.28 19.20 -3.86
CA LYS A 256 1.03 17.76 -4.05
C LYS A 256 0.10 17.25 -2.95
N ARG A 257 -1.02 16.62 -3.31
CA ARG A 257 -1.89 15.89 -2.37
C ARG A 257 -1.26 14.59 -1.86
N TRP A 258 -1.55 14.21 -0.62
CA TRP A 258 -1.11 12.96 0.02
C TRP A 258 -2.18 12.42 0.96
N PHE A 259 -2.31 11.11 1.12
CA PHE A 259 -3.24 10.56 2.10
C PHE A 259 -2.84 10.97 3.53
N GLN A 260 -3.76 11.60 4.26
CA GLN A 260 -3.50 12.28 5.53
C GLN A 260 -3.78 11.41 6.77
N GLU A 261 -2.92 11.53 7.79
CA GLU A 261 -3.13 10.96 9.13
C GLU A 261 -4.02 11.83 10.03
N GLN A 262 -4.96 12.55 9.43
CA GLN A 262 -5.88 13.47 10.11
C GLN A 262 -7.33 12.96 9.97
N LEU A 263 -8.11 13.06 11.05
CA LEU A 263 -9.53 12.72 11.02
C LEU A 263 -10.34 13.89 10.38
N ALA A 264 -10.88 13.66 9.19
CA ALA A 264 -11.64 14.62 8.41
C ALA A 264 -13.13 14.23 8.31
N PRO A 265 -14.07 15.20 8.26
CA PRO A 265 -15.46 14.92 7.95
C PRO A 265 -15.59 14.57 6.47
N CYS A 266 -16.39 13.55 6.17
CA CYS A 266 -16.62 13.13 4.80
C CYS A 266 -17.52 14.11 4.04
N GLY A 267 -17.47 14.04 2.71
CA GLY A 267 -18.21 14.92 1.81
C GLY A 267 -17.34 15.69 0.82
N GLU A 268 -18.00 16.16 -0.22
CA GLU A 268 -17.42 16.78 -1.40
C GLU A 268 -17.20 18.29 -1.22
N TYR A 269 -18.23 18.98 -0.71
CA TYR A 269 -18.25 20.42 -0.43
C TYR A 269 -18.94 20.77 0.90
N THR A 270 -19.72 19.84 1.45
CA THR A 270 -20.48 20.00 2.71
C THR A 270 -20.32 18.76 3.58
N ALA A 271 -20.13 18.96 4.89
CA ALA A 271 -19.81 17.87 5.81
C ALA A 271 -20.99 16.90 5.98
N ARG A 272 -20.73 15.61 5.79
CA ARG A 272 -21.67 14.49 5.95
C ARG A 272 -20.96 13.26 6.53
N PRO A 273 -21.70 12.28 7.09
CA PRO A 273 -21.13 10.98 7.41
C PRO A 273 -20.56 10.30 6.15
N CYS A 274 -19.57 9.44 6.35
CA CYS A 274 -18.91 8.70 5.30
C CYS A 274 -19.80 7.55 4.81
N GLY A 275 -19.97 7.42 3.51
CA GLY A 275 -20.86 6.45 2.88
C GLY A 275 -21.25 6.87 1.46
N ILE A 276 -22.41 6.40 0.99
CA ILE A 276 -22.89 6.63 -0.37
C ILE A 276 -24.43 6.64 -0.38
N GLY A 277 -25.05 7.55 -1.13
CA GLY A 277 -26.50 7.78 -1.12
C GLY A 277 -27.03 8.01 0.30
N THR A 278 -27.99 7.18 0.73
CA THR A 278 -28.56 7.23 2.09
C THR A 278 -27.84 6.32 3.10
N SER A 279 -26.73 5.69 2.72
CA SER A 279 -25.96 4.78 3.60
C SER A 279 -24.81 5.50 4.28
N SER A 280 -24.50 5.10 5.51
CA SER A 280 -23.38 5.61 6.30
C SER A 280 -22.64 4.44 6.94
N CYS A 281 -21.32 4.44 6.81
CA CYS A 281 -20.40 3.43 7.32
C CYS A 281 -19.50 3.96 8.46
N ARG A 282 -19.23 5.28 8.48
CA ARG A 282 -18.40 5.97 9.49
C ARG A 282 -18.88 7.42 9.67
N ALA A 283 -18.62 8.04 10.81
CA ALA A 283 -18.93 9.46 11.02
C ALA A 283 -17.91 10.41 10.34
N MET A 284 -16.64 10.00 10.34
CA MET A 284 -15.46 10.69 9.80
C MET A 284 -14.45 9.62 9.35
N GLN A 285 -13.41 10.00 8.62
CA GLN A 285 -12.33 9.08 8.24
C GLN A 285 -10.95 9.75 8.34
N SER A 286 -9.88 8.95 8.33
CA SER A 286 -8.53 9.39 7.98
C SER A 286 -8.08 8.46 6.87
N SER A 287 -7.71 9.03 5.73
CA SER A 287 -7.39 8.26 4.53
C SER A 287 -6.17 7.36 4.75
N LEU A 288 -5.09 7.89 5.34
CA LEU A 288 -3.86 7.15 5.61
C LEU A 288 -4.08 5.99 6.61
N LEU A 289 -4.84 6.22 7.68
CA LEU A 289 -5.10 5.19 8.68
C LEU A 289 -5.99 4.07 8.14
N LEU A 290 -7.04 4.41 7.38
CA LEU A 290 -7.90 3.38 6.78
C LEU A 290 -7.14 2.59 5.71
N LEU A 291 -6.37 3.25 4.84
CA LEU A 291 -5.57 2.54 3.83
C LEU A 291 -4.48 1.67 4.46
N ARG A 292 -3.79 2.10 5.52
CA ARG A 292 -2.89 1.21 6.29
C ARG A 292 -3.64 0.01 6.88
N GLN A 293 -4.88 0.17 7.33
CA GLN A 293 -5.71 -0.93 7.82
C GLN A 293 -6.14 -1.90 6.70
N ARG A 294 -6.30 -1.44 5.44
CA ARG A 294 -6.71 -2.28 4.30
C ARG A 294 -5.54 -2.86 3.50
N LEU A 295 -4.41 -2.19 3.44
CA LEU A 295 -3.27 -2.51 2.56
C LEU A 295 -2.03 -2.94 3.34
N GLY A 296 -2.03 -2.78 4.67
CA GLY A 296 -0.82 -2.85 5.49
C GLY A 296 0.01 -1.56 5.39
N VAL A 297 0.96 -1.41 6.30
CA VAL A 297 2.02 -0.39 6.19
C VAL A 297 3.09 -0.93 5.25
N ALA A 298 3.70 -0.08 4.41
CA ALA A 298 4.85 -0.49 3.60
C ALA A 298 6.00 -0.99 4.47
N ASP A 299 6.69 -2.05 4.05
CA ASP A 299 7.91 -2.50 4.71
C ASP A 299 9.11 -1.73 4.18
N ALA A 300 9.88 -1.16 5.08
CA ALA A 300 11.02 -0.28 4.80
C ALA A 300 12.26 -0.66 5.63
N VAL A 301 12.25 -1.83 6.26
CA VAL A 301 13.39 -2.38 7.00
C VAL A 301 14.02 -3.47 6.15
N PRO A 302 15.31 -3.37 5.75
CA PRO A 302 15.94 -4.39 4.94
C PRO A 302 16.10 -5.74 5.65
N PRO A 303 16.03 -6.86 4.91
CA PRO A 303 16.19 -8.19 5.49
C PRO A 303 17.61 -8.40 6.04
N GLN A 304 17.73 -9.32 6.99
CA GLN A 304 19.01 -9.76 7.54
C GLN A 304 19.35 -11.15 7.01
N GLY A 305 20.60 -11.38 6.59
CA GLY A 305 21.02 -12.66 6.03
C GLY A 305 22.52 -12.76 5.78
N SER A 306 22.99 -13.99 5.57
CA SER A 306 24.40 -14.30 5.29
C SER A 306 24.54 -15.60 4.51
N LEU A 307 25.59 -15.71 3.70
CA LEU A 307 26.08 -17.00 3.22
C LEU A 307 26.51 -17.88 4.41
N ILE A 308 26.18 -19.17 4.35
CA ILE A 308 26.66 -20.20 5.28
C ILE A 308 27.88 -20.91 4.66
N THR A 309 27.76 -21.26 3.38
CA THR A 309 28.83 -21.88 2.59
C THR A 309 28.54 -21.70 1.09
N PRO A 310 29.55 -21.60 0.20
CA PRO A 310 30.94 -21.31 0.53
C PRO A 310 31.13 -19.87 1.05
N LEU A 311 32.15 -19.70 1.89
CA LEU A 311 32.57 -18.43 2.50
C LEU A 311 33.83 -17.89 1.83
N THR A 312 34.20 -16.64 2.14
CA THR A 312 35.40 -16.00 1.57
C THR A 312 36.67 -16.78 1.90
N GLY A 313 37.37 -17.24 0.86
CA GLY A 313 38.58 -18.06 0.95
C GLY A 313 38.36 -19.57 0.83
N ASP A 314 37.11 -20.04 0.76
CA ASP A 314 36.83 -21.46 0.52
C ASP A 314 37.29 -21.88 -0.89
N SER A 315 37.84 -23.10 -0.96
CA SER A 315 38.15 -23.79 -2.22
C SER A 315 37.12 -24.90 -2.44
N VAL A 316 36.51 -24.93 -3.63
CA VAL A 316 35.41 -25.85 -3.98
C VAL A 316 35.63 -26.51 -5.33
N GLY A 317 35.03 -27.69 -5.55
CA GLY A 317 35.01 -28.31 -6.88
C GLY A 317 34.06 -27.58 -7.85
N SER A 318 34.12 -27.91 -9.13
CA SER A 318 33.24 -27.37 -10.20
C SER A 318 31.74 -27.71 -10.05
N THR A 319 31.37 -28.41 -8.98
CA THR A 319 29.99 -28.65 -8.52
C THR A 319 29.96 -28.48 -7.00
N PHE A 320 29.13 -27.58 -6.49
CA PHE A 320 28.99 -27.29 -5.07
C PHE A 320 27.57 -26.80 -4.74
N THR A 321 27.19 -26.84 -3.47
CA THR A 321 25.96 -26.23 -2.97
C THR A 321 26.28 -24.90 -2.30
N ILE A 322 25.54 -23.88 -2.68
CA ILE A 322 25.48 -22.60 -1.97
C ILE A 322 24.36 -22.72 -0.93
N GLU A 323 24.63 -22.33 0.31
CA GLU A 323 23.64 -22.27 1.39
C GLU A 323 23.65 -20.89 2.06
N ALA A 324 22.48 -20.38 2.45
CA ALA A 324 22.35 -19.09 3.13
C ALA A 324 21.27 -19.08 4.23
N THR A 325 21.41 -18.17 5.19
CA THR A 325 20.36 -17.79 6.14
C THR A 325 19.74 -16.45 5.72
N ALA A 326 18.42 -16.31 5.94
CA ALA A 326 17.72 -15.04 5.76
C ALA A 326 16.53 -14.94 6.72
N THR A 327 16.31 -13.77 7.30
CA THR A 327 15.23 -13.43 8.24
C THR A 327 14.82 -11.98 8.07
N ASP A 328 13.54 -11.69 8.26
CA ASP A 328 12.95 -10.36 8.09
C ASP A 328 11.85 -10.09 9.13
N ASN A 329 11.41 -8.84 9.30
CA ASN A 329 10.30 -8.49 10.19
C ASN A 329 8.89 -8.76 9.65
N ILE A 330 8.70 -8.90 8.34
CA ILE A 330 7.47 -9.42 7.75
C ILE A 330 7.74 -10.79 7.12
N ALA A 331 8.55 -10.83 6.05
CA ALA A 331 8.96 -12.06 5.38
C ALA A 331 9.99 -11.80 4.26
N ILE A 332 10.89 -12.77 4.08
CA ILE A 332 11.67 -12.92 2.85
C ILE A 332 10.70 -13.25 1.69
N ALA A 333 10.98 -12.71 0.50
CA ALA A 333 10.30 -13.06 -0.74
C ALA A 333 11.15 -14.00 -1.61
N GLU A 334 12.47 -13.75 -1.68
CA GLU A 334 13.43 -14.64 -2.35
C GLU A 334 14.87 -14.37 -1.90
N VAL A 335 15.72 -15.39 -2.04
CA VAL A 335 17.18 -15.25 -2.03
C VAL A 335 17.70 -15.57 -3.42
N VAL A 336 18.26 -14.58 -4.11
CA VAL A 336 18.86 -14.72 -5.44
C VAL A 336 20.36 -14.98 -5.29
N PHE A 337 20.87 -16.04 -5.90
CA PHE A 337 22.29 -16.35 -5.93
C PHE A 337 22.90 -15.93 -7.26
N LEU A 338 24.07 -15.28 -7.22
CA LEU A 338 24.79 -14.80 -8.39
C LEU A 338 26.28 -15.17 -8.30
N LEU A 339 26.90 -15.47 -9.44
CA LEU A 339 28.35 -15.63 -9.58
C LEU A 339 28.85 -14.57 -10.56
N ASP A 340 29.83 -13.75 -10.14
CA ASP A 340 30.41 -12.65 -10.93
C ASP A 340 29.34 -11.69 -11.49
N GLY A 341 28.27 -11.47 -10.72
CA GLY A 341 27.11 -10.65 -11.12
C GLY A 341 26.09 -11.34 -12.03
N THR A 342 26.34 -12.58 -12.46
CA THR A 342 25.40 -13.38 -13.27
C THR A 342 24.52 -14.25 -12.36
N ALA A 343 23.20 -14.13 -12.48
CA ALA A 343 22.27 -14.91 -11.66
C ALA A 343 22.33 -16.43 -11.97
N LEU A 344 22.45 -17.23 -10.92
CA LEU A 344 22.47 -18.69 -10.94
C LEU A 344 21.07 -19.30 -10.70
N GLY A 345 20.23 -18.58 -9.95
CA GLY A 345 18.87 -18.96 -9.59
C GLY A 345 18.38 -18.20 -8.36
N SER A 346 17.11 -18.36 -7.97
CA SER A 346 16.60 -17.88 -6.68
C SER A 346 15.79 -18.94 -5.94
N VAL A 347 15.70 -18.79 -4.61
CA VAL A 347 15.00 -19.70 -3.70
C VAL A 347 14.06 -18.88 -2.82
N ALA A 348 12.76 -19.17 -2.88
CA ALA A 348 11.72 -18.39 -2.19
C ALA A 348 11.53 -18.77 -0.71
N GLU A 349 11.79 -20.02 -0.35
CA GLU A 349 11.46 -20.61 0.95
C GLU A 349 12.69 -21.31 1.58
N PRO A 350 12.84 -21.33 2.92
CA PRO A 350 13.94 -22.02 3.57
C PRO A 350 13.80 -23.55 3.49
N PRO A 351 14.92 -24.31 3.43
CA PRO A 351 16.30 -23.85 3.49
C PRO A 351 16.77 -23.24 2.16
N TYR A 352 17.39 -22.06 2.22
CA TYR A 352 17.85 -21.34 1.04
C TYR A 352 19.14 -21.96 0.49
N GLN A 353 18.99 -22.98 -0.36
CA GLN A 353 20.09 -23.76 -0.92
C GLN A 353 20.01 -23.88 -2.44
N LEU A 354 21.15 -23.77 -3.13
CA LEU A 354 21.25 -23.93 -4.58
C LEU A 354 22.51 -24.72 -4.96
N THR A 355 22.33 -25.93 -5.52
CA THR A 355 23.45 -26.71 -6.07
C THR A 355 23.76 -26.28 -7.50
N VAL A 356 24.95 -25.72 -7.70
CA VAL A 356 25.48 -25.31 -9.02
C VAL A 356 26.46 -26.33 -9.57
N LYS A 357 26.64 -26.36 -10.89
CA LYS A 357 27.40 -27.38 -11.63
C LYS A 357 28.14 -26.78 -12.83
N ASN A 358 29.23 -27.42 -13.22
CA ASN A 358 30.08 -27.02 -14.36
C ASN A 358 30.63 -25.59 -14.24
N ILE A 359 30.86 -25.11 -13.01
CA ILE A 359 31.52 -23.83 -12.80
C ILE A 359 32.98 -23.96 -13.24
N ALA A 360 33.50 -22.93 -13.93
CA ALA A 360 34.89 -22.90 -14.40
C ALA A 360 35.87 -22.87 -13.22
N ALA A 361 37.12 -23.29 -13.45
CA ALA A 361 38.17 -23.15 -12.44
C ALA A 361 38.71 -21.71 -12.43
N GLY A 362 38.91 -21.14 -11.25
CA GLY A 362 39.32 -19.74 -11.07
C GLY A 362 38.86 -19.12 -9.75
N GLU A 363 39.18 -17.84 -9.55
CA GLU A 363 38.58 -17.02 -8.48
C GLU A 363 37.24 -16.46 -8.96
N HIS A 364 36.21 -16.54 -8.12
CA HIS A 364 34.86 -16.07 -8.41
C HIS A 364 34.28 -15.28 -7.24
N VAL A 365 33.40 -14.31 -7.53
CA VAL A 365 32.62 -13.57 -6.53
C VAL A 365 31.20 -14.11 -6.47
N LEU A 366 30.95 -14.95 -5.47
CA LEU A 366 29.61 -15.40 -5.10
C LEU A 366 28.88 -14.26 -4.38
N THR A 367 27.62 -14.03 -4.75
CA THR A 367 26.71 -13.09 -4.09
C THR A 367 25.41 -13.78 -3.74
N ALA A 368 24.92 -13.57 -2.51
CA ALA A 368 23.54 -13.82 -2.12
C ALA A 368 22.83 -12.47 -1.98
N GLU A 369 21.77 -12.25 -2.75
CA GLU A 369 20.90 -11.10 -2.68
C GLU A 369 19.58 -11.50 -2.00
N PHE A 370 19.39 -11.04 -0.77
CA PHE A 370 18.22 -11.29 0.04
C PHE A 370 17.18 -10.20 -0.23
N VAL A 371 15.97 -10.60 -0.63
CA VAL A 371 14.90 -9.67 -0.97
C VAL A 371 13.66 -9.99 -0.13
N ASP A 372 13.11 -8.97 0.53
CA ASP A 372 11.89 -9.09 1.36
C ASP A 372 10.60 -8.84 0.57
N GLN A 373 9.45 -8.89 1.26
CA GLN A 373 8.15 -8.55 0.65
C GLN A 373 7.94 -7.05 0.39
N GLY A 374 8.70 -6.15 1.02
CA GLY A 374 8.77 -4.72 0.68
C GLY A 374 9.61 -4.45 -0.58
N ARG A 375 10.38 -5.44 -1.05
CA ARG A 375 11.46 -5.34 -2.03
C ARG A 375 12.64 -4.46 -1.57
N ASN A 376 12.87 -4.35 -0.27
CA ASN A 376 14.19 -3.94 0.24
C ASN A 376 15.19 -5.10 0.02
N VAL A 377 16.48 -4.75 -0.03
CA VAL A 377 17.53 -5.68 -0.47
C VAL A 377 18.76 -5.61 0.44
N LEU A 378 19.24 -6.77 0.87
CA LEU A 378 20.58 -6.96 1.44
C LEU A 378 21.42 -7.82 0.48
N ARG A 379 22.73 -7.55 0.38
CA ARG A 379 23.68 -8.40 -0.34
C ARG A 379 24.78 -8.88 0.60
N ALA A 380 25.06 -10.18 0.59
CA ALA A 380 26.27 -10.77 1.15
C ALA A 380 27.14 -11.33 0.01
N THR A 381 28.46 -11.17 0.11
CA THR A 381 29.42 -11.57 -0.92
C THR A 381 30.54 -12.43 -0.35
N ALA A 382 30.94 -13.47 -1.08
CA ALA A 382 32.11 -14.29 -0.79
C ALA A 382 33.00 -14.45 -2.01
N THR A 383 34.31 -14.25 -1.84
CA THR A 383 35.30 -14.56 -2.89
C THR A 383 35.78 -15.99 -2.69
N ILE A 384 35.56 -16.85 -3.67
CA ILE A 384 35.80 -18.30 -3.60
C ILE A 384 36.74 -18.75 -4.72
N THR A 385 37.45 -19.86 -4.51
CA THR A 385 38.26 -20.49 -5.55
C THR A 385 37.59 -21.79 -6.01
N VAL A 386 37.41 -21.95 -7.32
CA VAL A 386 36.94 -23.21 -7.92
C VAL A 386 38.16 -23.96 -8.46
N GLU A 387 38.36 -25.19 -7.99
CA GLU A 387 39.53 -26.01 -8.30
C GLU A 387 39.47 -26.63 -9.70
N ASP A 388 40.63 -26.72 -10.36
CA ASP A 388 40.75 -27.46 -11.62
C ASP A 388 40.73 -28.98 -11.37
N SER A 389 39.72 -29.62 -11.96
CA SER A 389 39.47 -31.06 -11.93
C SER A 389 40.58 -31.89 -12.58
N SER A 390 41.48 -31.28 -13.37
CA SER A 390 42.62 -31.96 -14.03
C SER A 390 43.71 -32.43 -13.06
N THR A 391 43.84 -31.77 -11.91
CA THR A 391 45.05 -31.81 -11.08
C THR A 391 45.24 -33.11 -10.30
N HIS A 392 44.16 -33.81 -9.97
CA HIS A 392 44.19 -34.99 -9.09
C HIS A 392 44.69 -36.30 -9.76
N GLY A 393 45.03 -36.28 -11.06
CA GLY A 393 45.39 -37.48 -11.83
C GLY A 393 46.87 -37.89 -11.84
N LEU A 394 47.80 -37.06 -11.35
CA LEU A 394 49.21 -37.10 -11.81
C LEU A 394 50.30 -37.49 -10.79
N LEU A 395 49.97 -37.79 -9.53
CA LEU A 395 50.96 -38.13 -8.49
C LEU A 395 50.97 -39.61 -8.03
N ALA A 396 50.13 -40.46 -8.61
CA ALA A 396 50.06 -41.89 -8.25
C ALA A 396 50.96 -42.82 -9.11
N GLY A 397 51.86 -42.26 -9.93
CA GLY A 397 52.41 -42.95 -11.13
C GLY A 397 53.90 -43.31 -11.15
N CYS A 398 54.64 -43.24 -10.04
CA CYS A 398 56.09 -43.52 -10.03
C CYS A 398 56.54 -44.47 -8.91
N HIS A 399 56.19 -45.76 -9.00
CA HIS A 399 56.78 -46.84 -8.20
C HIS A 399 56.93 -48.14 -9.03
N ALA A 400 58.10 -48.31 -9.66
CA ALA A 400 58.63 -49.57 -10.17
C ALA A 400 60.17 -49.45 -10.14
N ALA A 401 60.85 -50.04 -9.16
CA ALA A 401 61.28 -51.45 -9.14
C ALA A 401 62.48 -51.69 -10.08
N GLY A 402 63.68 -51.66 -9.50
CA GLY A 402 64.95 -51.99 -10.16
C GLY A 402 65.85 -52.74 -9.17
N ASP A 403 65.87 -54.06 -9.27
CA ASP A 403 66.51 -54.96 -8.30
C ASP A 403 67.99 -55.19 -8.63
N SER A 404 68.89 -55.10 -7.64
CA SER A 404 70.29 -55.51 -7.79
C SER A 404 71.02 -55.72 -6.45
N THR A 405 71.99 -56.63 -6.44
CA THR A 405 72.62 -57.19 -5.23
C THR A 405 74.02 -56.64 -4.96
N GLY A 406 74.33 -56.20 -3.74
CA GLY A 406 75.70 -55.83 -3.36
C GLY A 406 75.84 -55.40 -1.88
N PRO A 407 77.01 -55.60 -1.24
CA PRO A 407 77.11 -55.59 0.23
C PRO A 407 77.54 -54.25 0.87
N LEU A 408 77.35 -54.19 2.19
CA LEU A 408 77.79 -53.14 3.13
C LEU A 408 79.28 -52.79 3.03
N PRO A 409 79.61 -51.51 3.32
CA PRO A 409 80.59 -51.25 4.38
C PRO A 409 80.08 -50.27 5.46
N LEU A 410 80.69 -50.30 6.64
CA LEU A 410 80.47 -49.31 7.71
C LEU A 410 81.23 -48.02 7.43
N LEU A 411 80.73 -46.87 7.93
CA LEU A 411 81.59 -45.75 8.36
C LEU A 411 80.88 -44.87 9.42
N LEU A 412 81.67 -44.04 10.11
CA LEU A 412 81.38 -43.59 11.48
C LEU A 412 80.41 -42.41 11.62
N ALA A 413 79.73 -42.45 12.77
CA ALA A 413 78.96 -41.39 13.43
C ALA A 413 79.70 -40.04 13.62
N TRP A 414 78.92 -38.98 13.86
CA TRP A 414 79.33 -37.83 14.68
C TRP A 414 78.24 -37.40 15.68
N LEU A 415 78.61 -37.55 16.97
CA LEU A 415 78.18 -36.93 18.24
C LEU A 415 76.76 -36.37 18.52
N LEU A 416 76.39 -36.51 19.80
CA LEU A 416 75.18 -36.02 20.48
C LEU A 416 75.49 -34.73 21.30
N PRO A 417 74.90 -34.43 22.49
CA PRO A 417 73.96 -33.31 22.64
C PRO A 417 74.33 -32.34 23.79
N TRP A 418 73.39 -31.48 24.22
CA TRP A 418 73.01 -31.16 25.64
C TRP A 418 71.90 -30.06 25.64
N TRP A 419 70.78 -30.17 26.39
CA TRP A 419 70.54 -29.79 27.80
C TRP A 419 70.61 -28.25 28.03
N ARG A 420 69.82 -27.56 28.88
CA ARG A 420 68.98 -27.89 30.08
C ARG A 420 68.12 -26.63 30.48
N THR A 421 67.11 -26.53 31.38
CA THR A 421 66.33 -27.44 32.27
C THR A 421 65.00 -26.77 32.75
N ARG A 422 63.86 -27.51 32.82
CA ARG A 422 62.73 -27.34 33.80
C ARG A 422 61.86 -26.03 33.71
N ARG A 423 60.72 -25.87 34.39
CA ARG A 423 60.09 -26.63 35.51
C ARG A 423 58.53 -26.59 35.45
N ARG A 424 57.84 -27.70 35.75
CA ARG A 424 56.43 -27.70 36.23
C ARG A 424 56.41 -27.56 37.75
N GLN A 425 55.42 -26.87 38.31
CA GLN A 425 55.05 -27.08 39.71
C GLN A 425 53.57 -26.74 39.97
N ALA A 426 52.86 -27.68 40.59
CA ALA A 426 51.55 -27.51 41.21
C ALA A 426 51.51 -28.42 42.45
N PRO A 427 50.85 -27.99 43.54
CA PRO A 427 50.27 -28.90 44.51
C PRO A 427 48.75 -28.71 44.61
N ALA A 428 48.04 -29.74 45.05
CA ALA A 428 46.58 -29.72 45.17
C ALA A 428 46.09 -29.33 46.57
N ARG A 429 44.88 -28.78 46.62
CA ARG A 429 43.83 -29.20 47.57
C ARG A 429 42.46 -28.93 46.97
#